data_AF-A0A3A4KTL7-F1
#
_entry.id   AF-A0A3A4KTL7-F1
#
_cell.length_a   1.000
_cell.length_b   1.000
_cell.length_c   1.000
_cell.angle_alpha   90.00
_cell.angle_beta   90.00
_cell.angle_gamma   90.00
#
_symmetry.space_group_name_H-M   'P 1'
#
loop_
_entity.id
_entity.type
_entity.pdbx_description
1 polymer ?
#
loop_
_entity_poly.entity_id
_entity_poly.type
_entity_poly.pdbx_seq_one_letter_code
_entity_poly.pdbx_strand_id
1 'polypeptide(L)'
;MKVVTARGNNYRLSGQLNPFQEDLQIHLIDWKWKNLTPDPGQFRGEEYDALLPDSMAGAFAHIYPPIHAELKRHHQGNPFRIHKFFDHMASSQAANINLFLPILMSPNASAILGALRPDLKSIAKNELDHGCCVEFWGENFSRRQRTAGPLNDKSKVAGTDADLAIAYVNRDGELCLWLIEHKLTEAEFTTCGGFRSPGRKARHDCGRTFSAILKNKNTCYYHDVNRYRYWEITEQNQTFFKNHGSYGSCPFRNGMNQLWRNQLLAVGIEQDPQSPFKHVHFSVVKHPGNHHLDKTVAEYRRLIGNNPKFTVFTSADVINAAQQVNDPSLAAWIQWYKDLYRI
;
A
#
# COMPACT_ATOMS: atom_id res chain seq x y z
N MET A 1 -16.80 -13.71 -15.17
CA MET A 1 -15.66 -14.63 -15.33
C MET A 1 -15.33 -14.75 -16.82
N LYS A 2 -14.08 -15.06 -17.18
CA LYS A 2 -13.69 -15.50 -18.54
C LYS A 2 -12.90 -16.80 -18.45
N VAL A 3 -13.05 -17.68 -19.44
CA VAL A 3 -12.22 -18.89 -19.56
C VAL A 3 -11.11 -18.62 -20.56
N VAL A 4 -9.86 -18.87 -20.16
CA VAL A 4 -8.68 -18.77 -21.02
C VAL A 4 -8.00 -20.13 -21.08
N THR A 5 -7.71 -20.63 -22.28
CA THR A 5 -6.91 -21.84 -22.47
C THR A 5 -5.45 -21.46 -22.63
N ALA A 6 -4.59 -21.96 -21.74
CA ALA A 6 -3.14 -21.75 -21.79
C ALA A 6 -2.43 -22.99 -21.22
N ARG A 7 -1.20 -23.29 -21.65
CA ARG A 7 -0.37 -24.36 -21.06
C ARG A 7 -1.07 -25.74 -20.93
N GLY A 8 -2.05 -26.03 -21.79
CA GLY A 8 -2.84 -27.28 -21.74
C GLY A 8 -4.00 -27.30 -20.74
N ASN A 9 -4.26 -26.21 -20.02
CA ASN A 9 -5.33 -26.09 -19.02
C ASN A 9 -6.33 -24.98 -19.39
N ASN A 10 -7.53 -25.05 -18.79
CA ASN A 10 -8.53 -24.00 -18.85
C ASN A 10 -8.55 -23.24 -17.52
N TYR A 11 -8.40 -21.92 -17.57
CA TYR A 11 -8.34 -21.04 -16.42
C TYR A 11 -9.57 -20.13 -16.37
N ARG A 12 -10.26 -20.09 -15.23
CA ARG A 12 -11.39 -19.20 -14.92
C ARG A 12 -10.87 -17.93 -14.27
N LEU A 13 -10.66 -16.93 -15.11
CA LEU A 13 -10.06 -15.65 -14.76
C LEU A 13 -11.10 -14.55 -14.57
N SER A 14 -10.64 -13.42 -14.04
CA SER A 14 -11.42 -12.18 -14.02
C SER A 14 -11.57 -11.61 -15.44
N GLY A 15 -12.73 -11.00 -15.74
CA GLY A 15 -13.11 -10.65 -17.11
C GLY A 15 -12.40 -9.45 -17.74
N GLN A 16 -11.60 -8.69 -17.00
CA GLN A 16 -10.93 -7.47 -17.46
C GLN A 16 -9.50 -7.41 -16.92
N LEU A 17 -8.60 -8.15 -17.56
CA LEU A 17 -7.18 -8.21 -17.21
C LEU A 17 -6.35 -7.74 -18.40
N ASN A 18 -5.37 -6.90 -18.13
CA ASN A 18 -4.32 -6.61 -19.11
C ASN A 18 -3.36 -7.82 -19.23
N PRO A 19 -2.50 -7.88 -20.26
CA PRO A 19 -1.62 -9.03 -20.48
C PRO A 19 -0.74 -9.40 -19.28
N PHE A 20 -0.20 -8.42 -18.56
CA PHE A 20 0.60 -8.67 -17.35
C PHE A 20 -0.24 -9.29 -16.23
N GLN A 21 -1.43 -8.75 -15.99
CA GLN A 21 -2.35 -9.24 -14.97
C GLN A 21 -2.82 -10.68 -15.27
N GLU A 22 -3.13 -10.97 -16.53
CA GLU A 22 -3.54 -12.30 -16.97
C GLU A 22 -2.43 -13.33 -16.78
N ASP A 23 -1.23 -13.03 -17.28
CA ASP A 23 -0.09 -13.93 -17.19
C ASP A 23 0.34 -14.18 -15.73
N LEU A 24 0.36 -13.15 -14.89
CA LEU A 24 0.63 -13.32 -13.46
C LEU A 24 -0.50 -14.07 -12.74
N GLN A 25 -1.77 -13.85 -13.09
CA GLN A 25 -2.87 -14.60 -12.49
C GLN A 25 -2.83 -16.08 -12.87
N ILE A 26 -2.52 -16.42 -14.13
CA ILE A 26 -2.31 -17.81 -14.57
C ILE A 26 -1.20 -18.47 -13.75
N HIS A 27 -0.06 -17.79 -13.58
CA HIS A 27 1.03 -18.27 -12.73
C HIS A 27 0.59 -18.52 -11.28
N LEU A 28 -0.15 -17.58 -10.69
CA LEU A 28 -0.65 -17.69 -9.32
C LEU A 28 -1.66 -18.83 -9.15
N ILE A 29 -2.46 -19.12 -10.18
CA ILE A 29 -3.37 -20.27 -10.21
C ILE A 29 -2.59 -21.57 -10.28
N ASP A 30 -1.61 -21.68 -11.18
CA ASP A 30 -0.74 -22.86 -11.28
C ASP A 30 -0.06 -23.14 -9.93
N TRP A 31 0.44 -22.09 -9.26
CA TRP A 31 1.04 -22.20 -7.94
C TRP A 31 0.03 -22.68 -6.89
N LYS A 32 -1.18 -22.11 -6.87
CA LYS A 32 -2.25 -22.52 -5.95
C LYS A 32 -2.64 -23.98 -6.15
N TRP A 33 -2.84 -24.43 -7.39
CA TRP A 33 -3.19 -25.80 -7.72
C TRP A 33 -2.12 -26.79 -7.26
N LYS A 34 -0.85 -26.43 -7.40
CA LYS A 34 0.28 -27.26 -6.98
C LYS A 34 0.43 -27.32 -5.46
N ASN A 35 0.28 -26.20 -4.75
CA ASN A 35 0.72 -26.07 -3.36
C ASN A 35 -0.41 -26.00 -2.33
N LEU A 36 -1.64 -25.65 -2.74
CA LEU A 36 -2.76 -25.42 -1.83
C LEU A 36 -3.97 -26.30 -2.17
N THR A 37 -4.60 -26.06 -3.32
CA THR A 37 -5.81 -26.77 -3.75
C THR A 37 -6.13 -26.51 -5.22
N PRO A 38 -6.64 -27.51 -5.97
CA PRO A 38 -7.22 -27.30 -7.30
C PRO A 38 -8.57 -26.59 -7.26
N ASP A 39 -9.28 -26.62 -6.12
CA ASP A 39 -10.67 -26.18 -6.02
C ASP A 39 -10.79 -24.65 -6.18
N PRO A 40 -11.77 -24.16 -6.97
CA PRO A 40 -11.99 -22.73 -7.13
C PRO A 40 -12.67 -22.09 -5.90
N GLY A 41 -12.50 -20.79 -5.76
CA GLY A 41 -13.35 -19.96 -4.90
C GLY A 41 -14.56 -19.43 -5.67
N GLN A 42 -15.59 -19.02 -4.93
CA GLN A 42 -16.83 -18.50 -5.51
C GLN A 42 -17.01 -17.01 -5.24
N PHE A 43 -17.44 -16.26 -6.25
CA PHE A 43 -17.85 -14.87 -6.09
C PHE A 43 -19.06 -14.55 -6.96
N ARG A 44 -20.18 -14.19 -6.31
CA ARG A 44 -21.46 -13.88 -6.97
C ARG A 44 -21.98 -15.03 -7.85
N GLY A 45 -21.85 -16.27 -7.38
CA GLY A 45 -22.31 -17.47 -8.07
C GLY A 45 -21.39 -17.95 -9.19
N GLU A 46 -20.25 -17.29 -9.41
CA GLU A 46 -19.26 -17.66 -10.42
C GLU A 46 -17.99 -18.22 -9.75
N GLU A 47 -17.38 -19.22 -10.37
CA GLU A 47 -16.13 -19.84 -9.90
C GLU A 47 -14.90 -19.16 -10.50
N TYR A 48 -13.90 -18.91 -9.66
CA TYR A 48 -12.62 -18.29 -10.02
C TYR A 48 -11.46 -19.12 -9.48
N ASP A 49 -10.55 -19.53 -10.37
CA ASP A 49 -9.44 -20.41 -9.97
C ASP A 49 -8.42 -19.69 -9.08
N ALA A 50 -8.29 -18.37 -9.24
CA ALA A 50 -7.39 -17.54 -8.43
C ALA A 50 -7.95 -17.19 -7.05
N LEU A 51 -9.21 -17.50 -6.75
CA LEU A 51 -9.80 -17.29 -5.42
C LEU A 51 -9.69 -18.58 -4.61
N LEU A 52 -9.29 -18.52 -3.34
CA LEU A 52 -9.33 -19.70 -2.48
C LEU A 52 -10.79 -20.13 -2.21
N PRO A 53 -11.07 -21.44 -2.09
CA PRO A 53 -12.40 -21.92 -1.73
C PRO A 53 -12.81 -21.48 -0.32
N ASP A 54 -14.11 -21.35 -0.08
CA ASP A 54 -14.66 -20.91 1.21
C ASP A 54 -14.23 -21.80 2.39
N SER A 55 -13.94 -23.08 2.13
CA SER A 55 -13.38 -24.02 3.11
C SER A 55 -12.01 -23.61 3.66
N MET A 56 -11.31 -22.70 2.98
CA MET A 56 -10.01 -22.16 3.38
C MET A 56 -10.06 -20.69 3.82
N ALA A 57 -11.25 -20.08 3.85
CA ALA A 57 -11.40 -18.68 4.25
C ALA A 57 -10.88 -18.45 5.67
N GLY A 58 -10.09 -17.40 5.86
CA GLY A 58 -9.50 -17.06 7.17
C GLY A 58 -8.36 -17.98 7.65
N ALA A 59 -7.99 -19.01 6.87
CA ALA A 59 -6.86 -19.89 7.20
C ALA A 59 -5.50 -19.25 6.89
N PHE A 60 -5.47 -18.09 6.21
CA PHE A 60 -4.25 -17.45 5.70
C PHE A 60 -3.41 -18.38 4.80
N ALA A 61 -4.06 -19.27 4.03
CA ALA A 61 -3.39 -20.35 3.32
C ALA A 61 -2.35 -19.89 2.28
N HIS A 62 -2.53 -18.69 1.72
CA HIS A 62 -1.61 -18.07 0.75
C HIS A 62 -0.63 -17.09 1.40
N ILE A 63 -0.57 -17.07 2.75
CA ILE A 63 0.45 -16.36 3.52
C ILE A 63 1.59 -17.33 3.86
N TYR A 64 2.83 -16.84 3.85
CA TYR A 64 4.01 -17.64 4.20
C TYR A 64 3.82 -18.31 5.58
N PRO A 65 3.79 -19.65 5.69
CA PRO A 65 3.34 -20.31 6.91
C PRO A 65 4.07 -19.91 8.21
N PRO A 66 5.40 -19.71 8.22
CA PRO A 66 6.12 -19.29 9.43
C PRO A 66 5.67 -17.96 10.05
N ILE A 67 4.99 -17.06 9.32
CA ILE A 67 4.49 -15.79 9.88
C ILE A 67 3.02 -15.85 10.31
N HIS A 68 2.34 -16.98 10.22
CA HIS A 68 0.90 -17.07 10.55
C HIS A 68 0.58 -16.70 11.99
N ALA A 69 1.34 -17.24 12.95
CA ALA A 69 1.14 -16.97 14.38
C ALA A 69 1.34 -15.47 14.68
N GLU A 70 2.38 -14.90 14.08
CA GLU A 70 2.72 -13.50 14.24
C GLU A 70 1.67 -12.57 13.60
N LEU A 71 1.22 -12.87 12.39
CA LEU A 71 0.16 -12.12 11.73
C LEU A 71 -1.15 -12.13 12.55
N LYS A 72 -1.53 -13.29 13.10
CA LYS A 72 -2.71 -13.42 13.96
C LYS A 72 -2.56 -12.57 15.22
N ARG A 73 -1.39 -12.62 15.88
CA ARG A 73 -1.07 -11.81 17.05
C ARG A 73 -1.12 -10.31 16.73
N HIS A 74 -0.51 -9.90 15.62
CA HIS A 74 -0.53 -8.51 15.14
C HIS A 74 -1.95 -8.02 14.91
N HIS A 75 -2.78 -8.81 14.21
CA HIS A 75 -4.17 -8.46 13.94
C HIS A 75 -5.05 -8.40 15.19
N GLN A 76 -4.78 -9.22 16.21
CA GLN A 76 -5.46 -9.12 17.51
C GLN A 76 -5.11 -7.83 18.26
N GLY A 77 -3.84 -7.41 18.22
CA GLY A 77 -3.38 -6.16 18.85
C GLY A 77 -3.74 -4.90 18.06
N ASN A 78 -3.86 -5.01 16.74
CA ASN A 78 -4.28 -3.96 15.81
C ASN A 78 -5.33 -4.53 14.85
N PRO A 79 -6.63 -4.43 15.18
CA PRO A 79 -7.70 -4.91 14.32
C PRO A 79 -7.80 -4.07 13.03
N PHE A 80 -6.99 -4.42 12.04
CA PHE A 80 -7.02 -3.80 10.72
C PHE A 80 -8.07 -4.45 9.82
N ARG A 81 -8.48 -3.77 8.74
CA ARG A 81 -9.48 -4.30 7.84
C ARG A 81 -8.86 -5.32 6.87
N ILE A 82 -9.30 -6.57 6.95
CA ILE A 82 -9.01 -7.56 5.90
C ILE A 82 -9.80 -7.20 4.64
N HIS A 83 -9.12 -7.11 3.50
CA HIS A 83 -9.73 -6.74 2.24
C HIS A 83 -10.69 -7.84 1.75
N LYS A 84 -11.77 -7.42 1.06
CA LYS A 84 -12.79 -8.34 0.53
C LYS A 84 -12.22 -9.47 -0.32
N PHE A 85 -11.16 -9.18 -1.08
CA PHE A 85 -10.47 -10.14 -1.94
C PHE A 85 -9.11 -10.54 -1.36
N PHE A 86 -8.98 -10.57 -0.03
CA PHE A 86 -7.75 -10.99 0.62
C PHE A 86 -7.36 -12.41 0.21
N ASP A 87 -8.33 -13.35 0.18
CA ASP A 87 -8.14 -14.74 -0.23
C ASP A 87 -8.02 -14.96 -1.75
N HIS A 88 -7.89 -13.88 -2.53
CA HIS A 88 -7.51 -13.98 -3.93
C HIS A 88 -5.98 -14.07 -4.02
N MET A 89 -5.45 -14.99 -4.82
CA MET A 89 -4.00 -15.22 -4.95
C MET A 89 -3.22 -13.96 -5.39
N ALA A 90 -3.87 -13.05 -6.12
CA ALA A 90 -3.33 -11.74 -6.50
C ALA A 90 -3.65 -10.59 -5.50
N SER A 91 -3.93 -10.89 -4.24
CA SER A 91 -4.18 -9.90 -3.19
C SER A 91 -2.92 -9.09 -2.88
N SER A 92 -2.98 -7.77 -3.07
CA SER A 92 -1.88 -6.86 -2.73
C SER A 92 -1.64 -6.75 -1.22
N GLN A 93 -2.70 -6.84 -0.41
CA GLN A 93 -2.59 -6.87 1.05
C GLN A 93 -1.82 -8.13 1.50
N ALA A 94 -2.13 -9.29 0.93
CA ALA A 94 -1.41 -10.53 1.22
C ALA A 94 0.04 -10.47 0.73
N ALA A 95 0.28 -9.95 -0.47
CA ALA A 95 1.61 -9.79 -1.03
C ALA A 95 2.49 -8.83 -0.21
N ASN A 96 1.92 -7.75 0.34
CA ASN A 96 2.60 -6.85 1.26
C ASN A 96 3.02 -7.56 2.55
N ILE A 97 2.09 -8.31 3.18
CA ILE A 97 2.37 -9.08 4.39
C ILE A 97 3.46 -10.13 4.13
N ASN A 98 3.34 -10.87 3.03
CA ASN A 98 4.30 -11.87 2.60
C ASN A 98 5.68 -11.31 2.29
N LEU A 99 5.77 -10.04 1.87
CA LEU A 99 7.03 -9.40 1.52
C LEU A 99 7.77 -8.90 2.77
N PHE A 100 7.06 -8.24 3.68
CA PHE A 100 7.70 -7.49 4.76
C PHE A 100 7.72 -8.19 6.11
N LEU A 101 6.66 -8.92 6.48
CA LEU A 101 6.60 -9.49 7.82
C LEU A 101 7.72 -10.50 8.10
N PRO A 102 8.14 -11.38 7.17
CA PRO A 102 9.29 -12.27 7.39
C PRO A 102 10.60 -11.51 7.64
N ILE A 103 10.81 -10.38 6.94
CA ILE A 103 11.98 -9.52 7.15
C ILE A 103 11.93 -8.86 8.52
N LEU A 104 10.78 -8.30 8.90
CA LEU A 104 10.61 -7.58 10.16
C LEU A 104 10.79 -8.48 11.38
N MET A 105 10.53 -9.78 11.23
CA MET A 105 10.77 -10.81 12.25
C MET A 105 12.23 -11.31 12.29
N SER A 106 13.04 -11.04 11.27
CA SER A 106 14.45 -11.41 11.26
C SER A 106 15.27 -10.49 12.19
N PRO A 107 16.31 -11.02 12.87
CA PRO A 107 17.30 -10.19 13.56
C PRO A 107 18.02 -9.22 12.60
N ASN A 108 18.05 -9.54 11.29
CA ASN A 108 18.71 -8.76 10.26
C ASN A 108 17.82 -7.70 9.58
N ALA A 109 16.59 -7.48 10.07
CA ALA A 109 15.63 -6.54 9.50
C ALA A 109 16.25 -5.16 9.18
N SER A 110 17.06 -4.63 10.11
CA SER A 110 17.70 -3.31 9.96
C SER A 110 18.70 -3.27 8.80
N ALA A 111 19.49 -4.33 8.60
CA ALA A 111 20.47 -4.39 7.51
C ALA A 111 19.76 -4.49 6.15
N ILE A 112 18.74 -5.34 6.06
CA ILE A 112 17.96 -5.57 4.84
C ILE A 112 17.21 -4.29 4.44
N LEU A 113 16.44 -3.72 5.36
CA LEU A 113 15.65 -2.51 5.09
C LEU A 113 16.55 -1.27 4.94
N GLY A 114 17.71 -1.24 5.59
CA GLY A 114 18.72 -0.20 5.43
C GLY A 114 19.32 -0.12 4.02
N ALA A 115 19.34 -1.22 3.27
CA ALA A 115 19.75 -1.19 1.86
C ALA A 115 18.74 -0.44 0.96
N LEU A 116 17.45 -0.49 1.30
CA LEU A 116 16.38 0.22 0.59
C LEU A 116 16.21 1.66 1.10
N ARG A 117 16.54 1.87 2.38
CA ARG A 117 16.35 3.10 3.12
C ARG A 117 17.66 3.47 3.83
N PRO A 118 18.62 4.12 3.13
CA PRO A 118 20.01 4.24 3.61
C PRO A 118 20.22 4.94 4.96
N ASP A 119 19.33 5.86 5.33
CA ASP A 119 19.32 6.53 6.65
C ASP A 119 18.79 5.63 7.78
N LEU A 120 18.16 4.50 7.49
CA LEU A 120 17.70 3.54 8.50
C LEU A 120 18.91 2.87 9.15
N LYS A 121 19.09 3.09 10.46
CA LYS A 121 20.14 2.47 11.26
C LYS A 121 19.64 1.22 11.99
N SER A 122 18.47 1.32 12.62
CA SER A 122 17.88 0.20 13.35
C SER A 122 16.35 0.29 13.41
N ILE A 123 15.66 -0.85 13.37
CA ILE A 123 14.22 -0.91 13.63
C ILE A 123 13.92 -0.52 15.07
N ALA A 124 12.95 0.38 15.27
CA ALA A 124 12.53 0.86 16.58
C ALA A 124 11.50 -0.11 17.18
N LYS A 125 11.97 -1.26 17.67
CA LYS A 125 11.09 -2.36 18.13
C LYS A 125 10.17 -2.02 19.32
N ASN A 126 10.45 -0.94 20.05
CA ASN A 126 9.60 -0.47 21.15
C ASN A 126 8.40 0.38 20.68
N GLU A 127 8.36 0.73 19.39
CA GLU A 127 7.28 1.51 18.78
C GLU A 127 6.33 0.60 17.99
N LEU A 128 5.07 1.02 17.84
CA LEU A 128 4.02 0.25 17.15
C LEU A 128 3.91 -1.19 17.72
N ASP A 129 3.77 -2.20 16.86
CA ASP A 129 3.94 -3.61 17.24
C ASP A 129 5.28 -4.12 16.70
N HIS A 130 6.27 -4.21 17.59
CA HIS A 130 7.64 -4.63 17.27
C HIS A 130 8.30 -3.83 16.14
N GLY A 131 7.97 -2.53 16.05
CA GLY A 131 8.50 -1.62 15.04
C GLY A 131 7.70 -1.56 13.75
N CYS A 132 6.53 -2.21 13.65
CA CYS A 132 5.71 -2.15 12.45
C CYS A 132 4.20 -2.10 12.71
N CYS A 133 3.45 -1.71 11.67
CA CYS A 133 1.99 -1.72 11.68
C CYS A 133 1.45 -1.99 10.26
N VAL A 134 0.67 -3.04 10.10
CA VAL A 134 -0.11 -3.30 8.87
C VAL A 134 -1.35 -2.39 8.85
N GLU A 135 -1.69 -1.85 7.67
CA GLU A 135 -2.84 -0.94 7.48
C GLU A 135 -2.83 0.25 8.47
N PHE A 136 -1.77 1.04 8.37
CA PHE A 136 -1.49 2.13 9.29
C PHE A 136 -2.17 3.43 8.85
N TRP A 137 -2.91 4.07 9.76
CA TRP A 137 -3.69 5.30 9.50
C TRP A 137 -3.36 6.44 10.45
N GLY A 138 -2.32 6.31 11.28
CA GLY A 138 -1.78 7.38 12.10
C GLY A 138 -2.14 7.34 13.58
N GLU A 139 -3.19 6.61 13.98
CA GLU A 139 -3.56 6.45 15.40
C GLU A 139 -3.71 4.97 15.80
N ASN A 140 -3.18 4.04 15.00
CA ASN A 140 -3.01 2.65 15.44
C ASN A 140 -2.21 2.65 16.74
N PHE A 141 -2.64 1.86 17.73
CA PHE A 141 -2.03 1.79 19.08
C PHE A 141 -2.02 3.10 19.87
N SER A 142 -2.60 4.18 19.35
CA SER A 142 -2.64 5.46 20.04
C SER A 142 -3.57 5.37 21.25
N ARG A 143 -3.12 5.93 22.37
CA ARG A 143 -4.01 6.17 23.53
C ARG A 143 -4.94 7.36 23.29
N ARG A 144 -4.70 8.15 22.24
CA ARG A 144 -5.56 9.26 21.87
C ARG A 144 -6.79 8.67 21.20
N GLN A 145 -7.96 8.95 21.75
CA GLN A 145 -9.23 8.46 21.23
C GLN A 145 -9.67 9.18 19.94
N ARG A 146 -8.73 9.52 19.05
CA ARG A 146 -9.03 10.08 17.75
C ARG A 146 -9.57 8.97 16.86
N THR A 147 -10.74 9.18 16.28
CA THR A 147 -11.43 8.17 15.48
C THR A 147 -11.20 8.32 13.97
N ALA A 148 -10.64 9.46 13.54
CA ALA A 148 -10.56 9.85 12.12
C ALA A 148 -9.13 10.07 11.59
N GLY A 149 -8.12 9.97 12.46
CA GLY A 149 -6.70 10.13 12.11
C GLY A 149 -6.29 11.56 11.74
N PRO A 150 -5.03 11.78 11.33
CA PRO A 150 -4.51 13.11 10.98
C PRO A 150 -5.25 13.77 9.81
N LEU A 151 -5.77 12.96 8.89
CA LEU A 151 -6.46 13.41 7.68
C LEU A 151 -7.96 13.65 7.87
N ASN A 152 -8.52 13.27 9.02
CA ASN A 152 -9.95 13.28 9.30
C ASN A 152 -10.79 12.47 8.28
N ASP A 153 -10.24 11.38 7.74
CA ASP A 153 -10.86 10.59 6.68
C ASP A 153 -11.12 9.13 7.06
N LYS A 154 -10.66 8.70 8.25
CA LYS A 154 -10.85 7.34 8.74
C LYS A 154 -12.28 7.11 9.21
N SER A 155 -12.84 5.99 8.78
CA SER A 155 -14.16 5.48 9.16
C SER A 155 -14.14 3.95 9.25
N LYS A 156 -15.25 3.34 9.64
CA LYS A 156 -15.41 1.88 9.68
C LYS A 156 -15.25 1.20 8.31
N VAL A 157 -15.55 1.91 7.22
CA VAL A 157 -15.66 1.32 5.87
C VAL A 157 -14.67 1.90 4.86
N ALA A 158 -14.02 3.01 5.16
CA ALA A 158 -13.11 3.71 4.28
C ALA A 158 -12.13 4.58 5.07
N GLY A 159 -11.04 4.98 4.42
CA GLY A 159 -10.00 5.83 4.98
C GLY A 159 -8.72 5.71 4.19
N THR A 160 -7.77 6.59 4.45
CA THR A 160 -6.40 6.45 3.99
C THR A 160 -5.63 5.63 4.99
N ASP A 161 -5.25 4.44 4.57
CA ASP A 161 -4.42 3.51 5.32
C ASP A 161 -3.19 3.21 4.43
N ALA A 162 -1.98 3.34 4.96
CA ALA A 162 -0.78 2.83 4.31
C ALA A 162 -0.70 1.31 4.56
N ASP A 163 -0.38 0.51 3.54
CA ASP A 163 -0.35 -0.95 3.66
C ASP A 163 0.60 -1.43 4.78
N LEU A 164 1.69 -0.70 5.00
CA LEU A 164 2.64 -0.93 6.09
C LEU A 164 3.24 0.38 6.60
N ALA A 165 3.46 0.46 7.91
CA ALA A 165 4.34 1.44 8.52
C ALA A 165 5.48 0.73 9.25
N ILE A 166 6.70 1.28 9.16
CA ILE A 166 7.90 0.78 9.83
C ILE A 166 8.51 1.92 10.64
N ALA A 167 8.58 1.75 11.96
CA ALA A 167 9.25 2.66 12.87
C ALA A 167 10.74 2.31 12.95
N TYR A 168 11.60 3.31 12.82
CA TYR A 168 13.05 3.11 12.82
C TYR A 168 13.79 4.28 13.42
N VAL A 169 15.01 4.03 13.89
CA VAL A 169 15.96 5.07 14.30
C VAL A 169 16.88 5.34 13.11
N ASN A 170 17.02 6.61 12.73
CA ASN A 170 17.91 7.00 11.64
C ASN A 170 19.39 7.02 12.10
N ARG A 171 20.30 7.34 11.19
CA ARG A 171 21.75 7.42 11.51
C ARG A 171 22.10 8.55 12.48
N ASP A 172 21.26 9.57 12.58
CA ASP A 172 21.39 10.68 13.52
C ASP A 172 20.78 10.39 14.90
N GLY A 173 20.21 9.20 15.10
CA GLY A 173 19.61 8.78 16.37
C GLY A 173 18.16 9.25 16.56
N GLU A 174 17.52 9.78 15.53
CA GLU A 174 16.15 10.28 15.58
C GLU A 174 15.14 9.20 15.24
N LEU A 175 14.02 9.18 15.96
CA LEU A 175 12.91 8.28 15.68
C LEU A 175 12.16 8.73 14.43
N CYS A 176 12.01 7.83 13.48
CA CYS A 176 11.43 8.06 12.15
C CYS A 176 10.35 7.01 11.84
N LEU A 177 9.50 7.33 10.86
CA LEU A 177 8.45 6.44 10.38
C LEU A 177 8.50 6.32 8.86
N TRP A 178 8.36 5.11 8.35
CA TRP A 178 8.35 4.82 6.93
C TRP A 178 7.02 4.17 6.54
N LEU A 179 6.21 4.90 5.79
CA LEU A 179 4.95 4.44 5.23
C LEU A 179 5.18 3.79 3.86
N ILE A 180 4.52 2.67 3.62
CA ILE A 180 4.64 1.89 2.39
C ILE A 180 3.25 1.62 1.84
N GLU A 181 3.07 1.89 0.55
CA GLU A 181 1.97 1.39 -0.26
C GLU A 181 2.51 0.30 -1.19
N HIS A 182 1.90 -0.88 -1.17
CA HIS A 182 2.27 -2.02 -1.98
C HIS A 182 1.27 -2.22 -3.14
N LYS A 183 1.79 -2.42 -4.34
CA LYS A 183 1.02 -2.70 -5.56
C LYS A 183 1.53 -3.98 -6.23
N LEU A 184 0.64 -4.96 -6.38
CA LEU A 184 0.97 -6.21 -7.05
C LEU A 184 0.59 -6.13 -8.52
N THR A 185 -0.71 -6.20 -8.81
CA THR A 185 -1.24 -6.30 -10.18
C THR A 185 -2.08 -5.10 -10.61
N GLU A 186 -2.29 -4.12 -9.73
CA GLU A 186 -3.15 -2.98 -9.99
C GLU A 186 -2.70 -2.21 -11.24
N ALA A 187 -3.65 -1.92 -12.13
CA ALA A 187 -3.40 -1.15 -13.35
C ALA A 187 -3.29 0.37 -13.07
N GLU A 188 -3.79 0.83 -11.93
CA GLU A 188 -3.74 2.22 -11.49
C GLU A 188 -3.93 2.32 -9.98
N PHE A 189 -3.43 3.38 -9.38
CA PHE A 189 -3.72 3.75 -7.99
C PHE A 189 -5.20 4.13 -7.78
N THR A 190 -5.67 4.11 -6.54
CA THR A 190 -7.06 4.46 -6.22
C THR A 190 -7.38 5.90 -6.61
N THR A 191 -8.28 6.06 -7.59
CA THR A 191 -8.70 7.39 -8.07
C THR A 191 -9.61 8.12 -7.08
N CYS A 192 -9.78 9.43 -7.29
CA CYS A 192 -10.56 10.28 -6.39
C CYS A 192 -12.04 9.87 -6.35
N GLY A 193 -12.47 9.33 -5.20
CA GLY A 193 -13.87 9.08 -4.91
C GLY A 193 -14.69 10.36 -4.85
N GLY A 194 -14.09 11.48 -4.43
CA GLY A 194 -14.76 12.79 -4.39
C GLY A 194 -15.11 13.30 -5.79
N PHE A 195 -14.27 13.06 -6.80
CA PHE A 195 -14.54 13.39 -8.19
C PHE A 195 -15.65 12.52 -8.79
N ARG A 196 -15.74 11.24 -8.41
CA ARG A 196 -16.77 10.31 -8.90
C ARG A 196 -18.05 10.32 -8.06
N SER A 197 -18.09 11.09 -6.98
CA SER A 197 -19.22 11.04 -6.04
C SER A 197 -20.51 11.55 -6.69
N PRO A 198 -21.63 10.80 -6.58
CA PRO A 198 -22.93 11.29 -7.04
C PRO A 198 -23.46 12.44 -6.18
N GLY A 199 -22.91 12.65 -4.97
CA GLY A 199 -23.26 13.77 -4.10
C GLY A 199 -22.65 15.11 -4.52
N ARG A 200 -21.91 15.17 -5.63
CA ARG A 200 -21.33 16.42 -6.11
C ARG A 200 -22.43 17.42 -6.53
N LYS A 201 -22.12 18.71 -6.36
CA LYS A 201 -22.94 19.85 -6.80
C LYS A 201 -22.15 20.63 -7.85
N ALA A 202 -22.78 21.53 -8.59
CA ALA A 202 -22.14 22.34 -9.63
C ALA A 202 -20.89 23.10 -9.16
N ARG A 203 -20.86 23.51 -7.88
CA ARG A 203 -19.69 24.15 -7.25
C ARG A 203 -18.47 23.22 -7.08
N HIS A 204 -18.65 21.91 -7.11
CA HIS A 204 -17.57 20.94 -6.94
C HIS A 204 -16.87 20.71 -8.28
N ASP A 205 -15.86 21.51 -8.58
CA ASP A 205 -15.27 21.63 -9.92
C ASP A 205 -13.79 21.21 -9.92
N CYS A 206 -13.53 19.98 -10.37
CA CYS A 206 -12.16 19.48 -10.53
C CYS A 206 -11.44 20.02 -11.79
N GLY A 207 -12.08 20.88 -12.59
CA GLY A 207 -11.44 21.65 -13.64
C GLY A 207 -10.61 22.82 -13.12
N ARG A 208 -10.79 23.21 -11.86
CA ARG A 208 -9.99 24.27 -11.23
C ARG A 208 -8.54 23.84 -11.01
N THR A 209 -7.63 24.79 -11.19
CA THR A 209 -6.21 24.61 -10.90
C THR A 209 -5.97 24.43 -9.41
N PHE A 210 -4.80 23.89 -9.05
CA PHE A 210 -4.37 23.74 -7.66
C PHE A 210 -4.49 25.04 -6.85
N SER A 211 -3.96 26.15 -7.38
CA SER A 211 -4.02 27.47 -6.72
C SER A 211 -5.45 28.00 -6.59
N ALA A 212 -6.33 27.74 -7.56
CA ALA A 212 -7.74 28.12 -7.46
C ALA A 212 -8.47 27.33 -6.38
N ILE A 213 -8.17 26.03 -6.23
CA ILE A 213 -8.73 25.19 -5.16
C ILE A 213 -8.23 25.67 -3.78
N LEU A 214 -6.97 26.06 -3.63
CA LEU A 214 -6.49 26.58 -2.34
C LEU A 214 -7.22 27.85 -1.90
N LYS A 215 -7.51 28.75 -2.85
CA LYS A 215 -8.31 29.98 -2.59
C LYS A 215 -9.75 29.67 -2.17
N ASN A 216 -10.35 28.59 -2.67
CA ASN A 216 -11.68 28.14 -2.26
C ASN A 216 -11.74 26.60 -2.20
N LYS A 217 -11.34 26.05 -1.04
CA LYS A 217 -11.23 24.60 -0.86
C LYS A 217 -12.59 23.89 -0.96
N ASN A 218 -13.70 24.59 -0.72
CA ASN A 218 -15.06 24.06 -0.89
C ASN A 218 -15.43 23.76 -2.35
N THR A 219 -14.58 24.13 -3.31
CA THR A 219 -14.67 23.60 -4.69
C THR A 219 -14.31 22.11 -4.77
N CYS A 220 -13.62 21.55 -3.78
CA CYS A 220 -13.37 20.11 -3.69
C CYS A 220 -14.42 19.43 -2.82
N TYR A 221 -15.06 18.38 -3.35
CA TYR A 221 -16.04 17.58 -2.61
C TYR A 221 -15.48 16.99 -1.30
N TYR A 222 -14.22 16.53 -1.31
CA TYR A 222 -13.58 15.99 -0.11
C TYR A 222 -13.50 17.01 1.04
N HIS A 223 -13.32 18.29 0.72
CA HIS A 223 -13.28 19.34 1.73
C HIS A 223 -14.69 19.83 2.09
N ASP A 224 -15.54 20.16 1.10
CA ASP A 224 -16.87 20.74 1.36
C ASP A 224 -17.81 19.74 2.05
N VAL A 225 -17.86 18.51 1.57
CA VAL A 225 -18.86 17.52 2.03
C VAL A 225 -18.25 16.59 3.05
N ASN A 226 -17.08 16.02 2.77
CA ASN A 226 -16.51 14.99 3.63
C ASN A 226 -15.68 15.56 4.79
N ARG A 227 -15.35 16.86 4.76
CA ARG A 227 -14.54 17.54 5.80
C ARG A 227 -13.16 16.90 6.01
N TYR A 228 -12.60 16.31 4.96
CA TYR A 228 -11.23 15.78 4.99
C TYR A 228 -10.22 16.92 4.98
N ARG A 229 -9.13 16.77 5.72
CA ARG A 229 -8.09 17.80 5.92
C ARG A 229 -7.07 17.89 4.78
N TYR A 230 -7.34 17.26 3.64
CA TYR A 230 -6.31 17.08 2.61
C TYR A 230 -5.80 18.42 2.06
N TRP A 231 -6.69 19.38 1.80
CA TRP A 231 -6.31 20.66 1.22
C TRP A 231 -5.73 21.63 2.25
N GLU A 232 -6.07 21.49 3.52
CA GLU A 232 -5.49 22.23 4.64
C GLU A 232 -4.04 21.82 4.86
N ILE A 233 -3.76 20.52 4.92
CA ILE A 233 -2.39 20.01 5.03
C ILE A 233 -1.60 20.37 3.77
N THR A 234 -2.22 20.29 2.59
CA THR A 234 -1.59 20.71 1.33
C THR A 234 -1.24 22.20 1.33
N GLU A 235 -2.12 23.08 1.81
CA GLU A 235 -1.88 24.52 1.89
C GLU A 235 -0.71 24.88 2.81
N GLN A 236 -0.63 24.22 3.96
CA GLN A 236 0.46 24.38 4.94
C GLN A 236 1.80 23.86 4.41
N ASN A 237 1.78 23.01 3.38
CA ASN A 237 2.93 22.30 2.83
C ASN A 237 3.11 22.51 1.33
N GLN A 238 2.74 23.69 0.80
CA GLN A 238 2.80 23.97 -0.63
C GLN A 238 4.19 23.75 -1.25
N THR A 239 5.26 24.02 -0.49
CA THR A 239 6.64 23.80 -0.93
C THR A 239 6.95 22.33 -1.21
N PHE A 240 6.22 21.39 -0.60
CA PHE A 240 6.31 19.96 -0.91
C PHE A 240 5.82 19.67 -2.33
N PHE A 241 4.82 20.41 -2.82
CA PHE A 241 4.22 20.26 -4.15
C PHE A 241 4.81 21.27 -5.14
N LYS A 242 6.15 21.38 -5.17
CA LYS A 242 6.92 22.43 -5.88
C LYS A 242 6.39 22.81 -7.28
N ASN A 243 5.93 21.82 -8.06
CA ASN A 243 5.51 22.03 -9.44
C ASN A 243 3.98 22.08 -9.62
N HIS A 244 3.22 22.31 -8.54
CA HIS A 244 1.75 22.35 -8.56
C HIS A 244 1.16 23.35 -9.58
N GLY A 245 1.90 24.42 -9.92
CA GLY A 245 1.49 25.42 -10.91
C GLY A 245 1.46 24.90 -12.35
N SER A 246 2.07 23.74 -12.63
CA SER A 246 2.16 23.16 -13.98
C SER A 246 0.86 22.50 -14.44
N TYR A 247 -0.16 22.43 -13.58
CA TYR A 247 -1.39 21.67 -13.82
C TYR A 247 -2.58 22.61 -14.03
N GLY A 248 -3.17 22.54 -15.23
CA GLY A 248 -4.34 23.34 -15.61
C GLY A 248 -5.67 22.91 -14.96
N SER A 249 -5.68 21.85 -14.15
CA SER A 249 -6.84 21.35 -13.42
C SER A 249 -6.41 20.60 -12.16
N CYS A 250 -7.34 20.04 -11.39
CA CYS A 250 -7.00 19.28 -10.18
C CYS A 250 -6.14 18.05 -10.54
N PRO A 251 -4.88 17.96 -10.08
CA PRO A 251 -4.01 16.82 -10.42
C PRO A 251 -4.53 15.52 -9.78
N PHE A 252 -5.21 15.63 -8.64
CA PHE A 252 -5.59 14.49 -7.81
C PHE A 252 -6.93 13.85 -8.22
N ARG A 253 -7.48 14.11 -9.40
CA ARG A 253 -8.76 13.47 -9.82
C ARG A 253 -8.62 11.99 -10.17
N ASN A 254 -7.43 11.57 -10.59
CA ASN A 254 -7.13 10.20 -11.06
C ASN A 254 -6.18 9.47 -10.07
N GLY A 255 -5.29 8.61 -10.55
CA GLY A 255 -4.42 7.75 -9.71
C GLY A 255 -3.54 8.52 -8.73
N MET A 256 -3.09 9.74 -9.06
CA MET A 256 -2.31 10.58 -8.14
C MET A 256 -3.03 10.88 -6.82
N ASN A 257 -4.35 10.68 -6.73
CA ASN A 257 -5.11 10.83 -5.49
C ASN A 257 -4.60 9.94 -4.35
N GLN A 258 -4.27 8.68 -4.61
CA GLN A 258 -3.79 7.79 -3.54
C GLN A 258 -2.41 8.22 -3.04
N LEU A 259 -1.51 8.53 -3.97
CA LEU A 259 -0.16 9.02 -3.64
C LEU A 259 -0.23 10.32 -2.83
N TRP A 260 -1.10 11.23 -3.24
CA TRP A 260 -1.35 12.47 -2.50
C TRP A 260 -1.84 12.20 -1.08
N ARG A 261 -2.89 11.39 -0.89
CA ARG A 261 -3.42 11.10 0.45
C ARG A 261 -2.40 10.41 1.36
N ASN A 262 -1.68 9.40 0.87
CA ASN A 262 -0.65 8.71 1.67
C ASN A 262 0.52 9.64 2.02
N GLN A 263 0.92 10.52 1.10
CA GLN A 263 1.93 11.54 1.39
C GLN A 263 1.44 12.55 2.42
N LEU A 264 0.17 12.96 2.36
CA LEU A 264 -0.42 13.83 3.37
C LEU A 264 -0.55 13.14 4.73
N LEU A 265 -0.78 11.82 4.76
CA LEU A 265 -0.71 11.04 6.01
C LEU A 265 0.67 11.17 6.63
N ALA A 266 1.73 10.94 5.84
CA ALA A 266 3.12 11.12 6.30
C ALA A 266 3.38 12.53 6.85
N VAL A 267 3.02 13.56 6.08
CA VAL A 267 3.19 14.97 6.48
C VAL A 267 2.38 15.29 7.74
N GLY A 268 1.14 14.81 7.82
CA GLY A 268 0.26 15.06 8.97
C GLY A 268 0.79 14.45 10.26
N ILE A 269 1.42 13.28 10.20
CA ILE A 269 2.07 12.64 11.35
C ILE A 269 3.34 13.39 11.75
N GLU A 270 4.19 13.76 10.79
CA GLU A 270 5.43 14.47 11.05
C GLU A 270 5.20 15.85 11.70
N GLN A 271 4.10 16.52 11.34
CA GLN A 271 3.75 17.84 11.84
C GLN A 271 2.91 17.83 13.11
N ASP A 272 2.37 16.68 13.53
CA ASP A 272 1.63 16.60 14.79
C ASP A 272 2.64 16.78 15.95
N PRO A 273 2.53 17.85 16.76
CA PRO A 273 3.47 18.09 17.87
C PRO A 273 3.49 16.98 18.91
N GLN A 274 2.46 16.13 18.91
CA GLN A 274 2.36 14.99 19.80
C GLN A 274 2.87 13.68 19.14
N SER A 275 3.20 13.68 17.85
CA SER A 275 3.84 12.54 17.20
C SER A 275 5.28 12.38 17.72
N PRO A 276 5.72 11.16 18.05
CA PRO A 276 7.10 10.92 18.44
C PRO A 276 8.05 10.86 17.23
N PHE A 277 7.52 10.81 16.01
CA PHE A 277 8.30 10.64 14.78
C PHE A 277 8.79 11.98 14.25
N LYS A 278 10.12 12.15 14.25
CA LYS A 278 10.81 13.35 13.77
C LYS A 278 10.76 13.50 12.25
N HIS A 279 10.89 12.37 11.55
CA HIS A 279 10.82 12.30 10.10
C HIS A 279 9.87 11.20 9.65
N VAL A 280 8.99 11.51 8.70
CA VAL A 280 8.06 10.55 8.11
C VAL A 280 8.22 10.53 6.60
N HIS A 281 8.40 9.32 6.07
CA HIS A 281 8.63 9.07 4.66
C HIS A 281 7.54 8.20 4.07
N PHE A 282 7.31 8.33 2.77
CA PHE A 282 6.34 7.53 2.04
C PHE A 282 7.00 6.85 0.85
N SER A 283 6.73 5.56 0.64
CA SER A 283 7.20 4.84 -0.52
C SER A 283 6.12 4.02 -1.18
N VAL A 284 6.28 3.82 -2.47
CA VAL A 284 5.53 2.79 -3.22
C VAL A 284 6.45 1.60 -3.48
N VAL A 285 5.92 0.41 -3.24
CA VAL A 285 6.54 -0.86 -3.61
C VAL A 285 5.67 -1.50 -4.66
N LYS A 286 6.26 -1.86 -5.79
CA LYS A 286 5.51 -2.52 -6.87
C LYS A 286 6.15 -3.81 -7.33
N HIS A 287 5.35 -4.72 -7.87
CA HIS A 287 5.89 -5.84 -8.62
C HIS A 287 6.80 -5.33 -9.76
N PRO A 288 8.00 -5.90 -9.98
CA PRO A 288 8.93 -5.42 -11.00
C PRO A 288 8.31 -5.40 -12.42
N GLY A 289 7.52 -6.42 -12.76
CA GLY A 289 6.79 -6.48 -14.04
C GLY A 289 5.56 -5.58 -14.15
N ASN A 290 5.13 -4.89 -13.09
CA ASN A 290 3.98 -3.98 -13.17
C ASN A 290 4.41 -2.58 -13.62
N HIS A 291 4.35 -2.34 -14.93
CA HIS A 291 4.69 -1.05 -15.55
C HIS A 291 3.51 -0.08 -15.69
N HIS A 292 2.28 -0.51 -15.40
CA HIS A 292 1.09 0.33 -15.58
C HIS A 292 1.09 1.58 -14.69
N LEU A 293 1.77 1.50 -13.55
CA LEU A 293 1.87 2.58 -12.56
C LEU A 293 2.97 3.60 -12.88
N ASP A 294 3.89 3.28 -13.81
CA ASP A 294 5.11 4.07 -14.03
C ASP A 294 4.80 5.51 -14.45
N LYS A 295 3.76 5.70 -15.27
CA LYS A 295 3.29 7.03 -15.69
C LYS A 295 2.83 7.87 -14.49
N THR A 296 1.94 7.33 -13.66
CA THR A 296 1.38 8.03 -12.50
C THR A 296 2.45 8.31 -11.45
N VAL A 297 3.38 7.38 -11.23
CA VAL A 297 4.55 7.58 -10.35
C VAL A 297 5.44 8.71 -10.88
N ALA A 298 5.77 8.70 -12.18
CA ALA A 298 6.60 9.74 -12.78
C ALA A 298 5.93 11.12 -12.73
N GLU A 299 4.62 11.17 -12.94
CA GLU A 299 3.82 12.40 -12.83
C GLU A 299 3.81 12.92 -11.39
N TYR A 300 3.63 12.05 -10.40
CA TYR A 300 3.67 12.44 -8.99
C TYR A 300 5.05 12.92 -8.54
N ARG A 301 6.12 12.22 -8.94
CA ARG A 301 7.51 12.66 -8.71
C ARG A 301 7.75 14.06 -9.28
N ARG A 302 7.25 14.33 -10.48
CA ARG A 302 7.33 15.65 -11.11
C ARG A 302 6.56 16.69 -10.29
N LEU A 303 5.33 16.40 -9.88
CA LEU A 303 4.50 17.31 -9.07
C LEU A 303 5.23 17.78 -7.80
N ILE A 304 5.88 16.86 -7.09
CA ILE A 304 6.58 17.14 -5.82
C ILE A 304 8.04 17.59 -6.04
N GLY A 305 8.49 17.76 -7.29
CA GLY A 305 9.86 18.18 -7.60
C GLY A 305 10.93 17.17 -7.17
N ASN A 306 10.65 15.87 -7.27
CA ASN A 306 11.51 14.77 -6.82
C ASN A 306 11.90 14.87 -5.34
N ASN A 307 10.96 15.29 -4.48
CA ASN A 307 11.18 15.35 -3.05
C ASN A 307 11.63 13.97 -2.51
N PRO A 308 12.78 13.89 -1.80
CA PRO A 308 13.33 12.62 -1.32
C PRO A 308 12.48 11.92 -0.26
N LYS A 309 11.46 12.58 0.29
CA LYS A 309 10.50 11.93 1.20
C LYS A 309 9.55 10.96 0.50
N PHE A 310 9.50 10.99 -0.83
CA PHE A 310 8.80 10.01 -1.64
C PHE A 310 9.79 9.14 -2.43
N THR A 311 9.79 7.84 -2.20
CA THR A 311 10.62 6.90 -2.96
C THR A 311 9.79 5.77 -3.59
N VAL A 312 10.35 5.10 -4.60
CA VAL A 312 9.70 3.95 -5.22
C VAL A 312 10.75 2.88 -5.48
N PHE A 313 10.43 1.65 -5.13
CA PHE A 313 11.25 0.46 -5.38
C PHE A 313 10.33 -0.73 -5.69
N THR A 314 10.92 -1.88 -5.99
CA THR A 314 10.21 -3.09 -6.38
C THR A 314 10.31 -4.18 -5.32
N SER A 315 9.41 -5.16 -5.37
CA SER A 315 9.54 -6.36 -4.53
C SER A 315 10.83 -7.14 -4.83
N ALA A 316 11.36 -7.08 -6.06
CA ALA A 316 12.67 -7.63 -6.38
C ALA A 316 13.81 -6.89 -5.66
N ASP A 317 13.75 -5.57 -5.50
CA ASP A 317 14.75 -4.81 -4.74
C ASP A 317 14.79 -5.26 -3.28
N VAL A 318 13.62 -5.50 -2.67
CA VAL A 318 13.51 -6.02 -1.29
C VAL A 318 14.14 -7.41 -1.18
N ILE A 319 13.87 -8.28 -2.14
CA ILE A 319 14.35 -9.66 -2.14
C ILE A 319 15.86 -9.69 -2.39
N ASN A 320 16.37 -8.85 -3.30
CA ASN A 320 17.80 -8.68 -3.52
C ASN A 320 18.50 -8.17 -2.26
N ALA A 321 17.92 -7.21 -1.54
CA ALA A 321 18.45 -6.72 -0.27
C ALA A 321 18.52 -7.83 0.79
N ALA A 322 17.49 -8.68 0.87
CA ALA A 322 17.48 -9.82 1.79
C ALA A 322 18.51 -10.89 1.41
N GLN A 323 18.66 -11.17 0.11
CA GLN A 323 19.67 -12.11 -0.40
C GLN A 323 21.09 -11.66 -0.09
N GLN A 324 21.39 -10.36 -0.20
CA GLN A 324 22.73 -9.82 0.08
C GLN A 324 23.19 -10.02 1.53
N VAL A 325 22.26 -10.07 2.49
CA VAL A 325 22.59 -10.33 3.89
C VAL A 325 22.93 -11.80 4.15
N ASN A 326 22.58 -12.71 3.23
CA ASN A 326 22.87 -14.15 3.32
C ASN A 326 22.40 -14.80 4.63
N ASP A 327 21.23 -14.39 5.14
CA ASP A 327 20.61 -14.98 6.33
C ASP A 327 19.97 -16.34 5.98
N PRO A 328 20.49 -17.48 6.50
CA PRO A 328 19.94 -18.80 6.17
C PRO A 328 18.49 -18.97 6.60
N SER A 329 18.04 -18.25 7.64
CA SER A 329 16.65 -18.32 8.12
C SER A 329 15.65 -17.73 7.12
N LEU A 330 16.12 -16.84 6.23
CA LEU A 330 15.30 -16.21 5.19
C LEU A 330 15.38 -16.93 3.84
N ALA A 331 16.28 -17.90 3.65
CA ALA A 331 16.47 -18.57 2.37
C ALA A 331 15.19 -19.26 1.86
N ALA A 332 14.47 -19.95 2.76
CA ALA A 332 13.21 -20.61 2.42
C ALA A 332 12.12 -19.59 2.05
N TRP A 333 12.03 -18.47 2.77
CA TRP A 333 11.09 -17.40 2.47
C TRP A 333 11.41 -16.73 1.11
N ILE A 334 12.68 -16.42 0.85
CA ILE A 334 13.13 -15.83 -0.42
C ILE A 334 12.69 -16.73 -1.58
N GLN A 335 13.00 -18.02 -1.51
CA GLN A 335 12.63 -18.96 -2.58
C GLN A 335 11.11 -19.07 -2.72
N TRP A 336 10.38 -19.14 -1.61
CA TRP A 336 8.93 -19.22 -1.60
C TRP A 336 8.28 -17.98 -2.20
N TYR A 337 8.74 -16.77 -1.85
CA TYR A 337 8.19 -15.52 -2.37
C TYR A 337 8.49 -15.37 -3.86
N LYS A 338 9.71 -15.72 -4.29
CA LYS A 338 10.09 -15.73 -5.71
C LYS A 338 9.25 -16.70 -6.54
N ASP A 339 9.00 -17.89 -6.01
CA ASP A 339 8.15 -18.89 -6.66
C ASP A 339 6.68 -18.43 -6.74
N LEU A 340 6.10 -17.94 -5.63
CA LEU A 340 4.71 -17.50 -5.61
C LEU A 340 4.46 -16.28 -6.51
N TYR A 341 5.24 -15.22 -6.36
CA TYR A 341 5.01 -13.95 -7.04
C TYR A 341 5.78 -13.77 -8.35
N ARG A 342 6.61 -14.74 -8.73
CA ARG A 342 7.39 -14.76 -9.98
C ARG A 342 8.29 -13.52 -10.14
N ILE A 343 9.23 -13.38 -9.21
CA ILE A 343 10.19 -12.26 -9.14
C ILE A 343 11.65 -12.70 -9.10
#